data_AF-A0A945ART5-F1
#
_entry.id   AF-A0A945ART5-F1
#
_cell.length_a   1.000
_cell.length_b   1.000
_cell.length_c   1.000
_cell.angle_alpha   90.00
_cell.angle_beta   90.00
_cell.angle_gamma   90.00
#
_symmetry.space_group_name_H-M   'P 1'
#
loop_
_entity.id
_entity.type
_entity.pdbx_description
1 polymer ?
#
loop_
_entity_poly.entity_id
_entity_poly.type
_entity_poly.pdbx_seq_one_letter_code
_entity_poly.pdbx_strand_id
1 'polypeptide(L)'
;IIVQGSTAADNRILSNEIYLNTYYGIQFVGGAAPSVRPPRLFAASLDGDTTTVLGRLNGDPGDKYLIQYFQTKPEDMQPGRAPEGQTFIHSQTVEIPSEGFIALSTEIVKSGEHAISAGDWITTTATAMKDNVPDQTSVFSSGVRVKEVPDV
;
A
#
# COMPACT_ATOMS: atom_id res chain seq x y z
N ILE A 1 -4.77 -3.27 13.46
CA ILE A 1 -5.21 -1.97 14.01
C ILE A 1 -6.69 -1.78 13.73
N ILE A 2 -7.48 -1.45 14.76
CA ILE A 2 -8.90 -1.11 14.61
C ILE A 2 -9.09 0.36 14.98
N VAL A 3 -9.60 1.16 14.03
CA VAL A 3 -10.02 2.55 14.25
C VAL A 3 -11.54 2.58 14.38
N GLN A 4 -12.06 3.14 15.47
CA GLN A 4 -13.48 3.09 15.79
C GLN A 4 -14.03 4.44 16.26
N GLY A 5 -15.25 4.75 15.83
CA GLY A 5 -16.02 5.91 16.25
C GLY A 5 -16.11 6.99 15.18
N SER A 6 -17.27 7.64 15.07
CA SER A 6 -17.55 8.66 14.03
C SER A 6 -16.70 9.92 14.12
N THR A 7 -16.00 10.12 15.24
CA THR A 7 -15.06 11.25 15.46
C THR A 7 -13.60 10.83 15.29
N ALA A 8 -13.32 9.57 14.95
CA ALA A 8 -11.96 9.12 14.70
C ALA A 8 -11.51 9.63 13.33
N ALA A 9 -10.72 10.68 13.34
CA ALA A 9 -10.12 11.32 12.17
C ALA A 9 -8.59 11.42 12.34
N ASP A 10 -7.91 11.78 11.25
CA ASP A 10 -6.48 12.11 11.23
C ASP A 10 -5.56 10.98 11.75
N ASN A 11 -5.99 9.72 11.55
CA ASN A 11 -5.24 8.56 11.99
C ASN A 11 -4.08 8.30 11.04
N ARG A 12 -2.88 8.64 11.51
CA ARG A 12 -1.60 8.44 10.80
C ARG A 12 -1.04 7.08 11.14
N ILE A 13 -1.03 6.17 10.18
CA ILE A 13 -0.53 4.80 10.35
C ILE A 13 0.60 4.62 9.35
N LEU A 14 1.82 4.98 9.73
CA LEU A 14 2.97 5.11 8.81
C LEU A 14 4.11 4.13 9.12
N SER A 15 4.75 3.62 8.07
CA SER A 15 6.00 2.81 8.15
C SER A 15 5.93 1.64 9.14
N ASN A 16 4.77 1.00 9.22
CA ASN A 16 4.51 -0.02 10.24
C ASN A 16 5.00 -1.41 9.81
N GLU A 17 5.05 -2.30 10.79
CA GLU A 17 5.22 -3.74 10.64
C GLU A 17 3.93 -4.42 11.12
N ILE A 18 2.97 -4.64 10.22
CA ILE A 18 1.63 -5.15 10.53
C ILE A 18 1.36 -6.39 9.68
N TYR A 19 1.35 -7.56 10.32
CA TYR A 19 1.17 -8.84 9.67
C TYR A 19 0.62 -9.88 10.66
N LEU A 20 0.24 -11.06 10.14
CA LEU A 20 -0.32 -12.17 10.91
C LEU A 20 -1.60 -11.82 11.72
N ASN A 21 -2.35 -10.79 11.32
CA ASN A 21 -3.62 -10.48 11.97
C ASN A 21 -4.71 -11.46 11.53
N THR A 22 -5.68 -11.70 12.42
CA THR A 22 -6.82 -12.62 12.17
C THR A 22 -7.68 -12.19 10.99
N TYR A 23 -7.75 -10.87 10.72
CA TYR A 23 -8.60 -10.30 9.68
C TYR A 23 -7.83 -9.31 8.80
N TYR A 24 -7.76 -8.04 9.22
CA TYR A 24 -7.14 -6.96 8.47
C TYR A 24 -6.04 -6.30 9.30
N GLY A 25 -4.97 -5.89 8.62
CA GLY A 25 -3.91 -5.11 9.24
C GLY A 25 -4.40 -3.75 9.73
N ILE A 26 -5.25 -3.07 8.94
CA ILE A 26 -5.92 -1.81 9.31
C ILE A 26 -7.41 -1.96 8.98
N GLN A 27 -8.27 -1.72 9.96
CA GLN A 27 -9.72 -1.76 9.81
C GLN A 27 -10.36 -0.51 10.42
N PHE A 28 -11.32 0.06 9.70
CA PHE A 28 -12.16 1.15 10.20
C PHE A 28 -13.57 0.61 10.44
N VAL A 29 -14.12 0.85 11.63
CA VAL A 29 -15.43 0.33 12.07
C VAL A 29 -16.23 1.37 12.86
N GLY A 30 -17.51 1.09 13.09
CA GLY A 30 -18.35 1.91 13.99
C GLY A 30 -18.49 3.37 13.55
N GLY A 31 -18.58 3.63 12.24
CA GLY A 31 -18.75 4.97 11.68
C GLY A 31 -17.45 5.74 11.45
N ALA A 32 -16.29 5.18 11.83
CA ALA A 32 -15.03 5.63 11.26
C ALA A 32 -15.04 5.21 9.78
N ALA A 33 -15.27 6.15 8.87
CA ALA A 33 -15.09 5.90 7.44
C ALA A 33 -13.69 6.39 7.07
N PRO A 34 -12.84 5.58 6.43
CA PRO A 34 -11.60 6.11 5.91
C PRO A 34 -11.95 7.13 4.82
N SER A 35 -11.62 8.40 5.05
CA SER A 35 -11.78 9.45 4.04
C SER A 35 -10.89 9.21 2.83
N VAL A 36 -9.80 8.44 3.01
CA VAL A 36 -8.83 8.09 1.98
C VAL A 36 -9.07 6.68 1.46
N ARG A 37 -9.17 6.55 0.14
CA ARG A 37 -9.26 5.25 -0.53
C ARG A 37 -7.86 4.65 -0.71
N PRO A 38 -7.69 3.34 -0.51
CA PRO A 38 -6.41 2.69 -0.79
C PRO A 38 -6.11 2.73 -2.30
N PRO A 39 -4.82 2.74 -2.71
CA PRO A 39 -4.47 2.53 -4.10
C PRO A 39 -4.94 1.17 -4.60
N ARG A 40 -5.28 1.08 -5.88
CA ARG A 40 -5.56 -0.20 -6.54
C ARG A 40 -4.33 -0.64 -7.30
N LEU A 41 -3.71 -1.72 -6.87
CA LEU A 41 -2.58 -2.33 -7.57
C LEU A 41 -3.09 -3.27 -8.68
N PHE A 42 -2.32 -3.36 -9.77
CA PHE A 42 -2.63 -4.18 -10.94
C PHE A 42 -1.64 -5.32 -11.11
N ALA A 43 -0.35 -5.04 -10.93
CA ALA A 43 0.73 -6.00 -11.12
C ALA A 43 1.97 -5.61 -10.31
N ALA A 44 2.79 -6.62 -10.01
CA ALA A 44 4.17 -6.44 -9.60
C ALA A 44 5.04 -7.42 -10.39
N SER A 45 6.08 -6.92 -11.04
CA SER A 45 7.01 -7.72 -11.84
C SER A 45 8.44 -7.53 -11.35
N LEU A 46 9.17 -8.64 -11.18
CA LEU A 46 10.56 -8.67 -10.76
C LEU A 46 11.46 -8.92 -11.98
N ASP A 47 12.44 -8.04 -12.19
CA ASP A 47 13.50 -8.17 -13.18
C ASP A 47 14.85 -7.87 -12.48
N GLY A 48 15.67 -8.91 -12.31
CA GLY A 48 16.84 -8.85 -11.43
C GLY A 48 16.45 -8.47 -9.99
N ASP A 49 17.04 -7.39 -9.47
CA ASP A 49 16.75 -6.84 -8.13
C ASP A 49 15.67 -5.73 -8.16
N THR A 50 15.09 -5.45 -9.32
CA THR A 50 14.11 -4.36 -9.51
C THR A 50 12.70 -4.93 -9.57
N THR A 51 11.85 -4.52 -8.63
CA THR A 51 10.41 -4.79 -8.70
C THR A 51 9.67 -3.57 -9.22
N THR A 52 8.98 -3.72 -10.36
CA THR A 52 8.08 -2.70 -10.90
C THR A 52 6.66 -2.97 -10.42
N VAL A 53 6.09 -2.03 -9.67
CA VAL A 53 4.72 -2.10 -9.15
C VAL A 53 3.84 -1.14 -9.95
N LEU A 54 2.76 -1.69 -10.51
CA LEU A 54 1.78 -0.95 -11.29
C LEU A 54 0.46 -0.82 -10.53
N GLY A 55 -0.16 0.35 -10.62
CA GLY A 55 -1.43 0.61 -9.97
C GLY A 55 -2.06 1.94 -10.36
N ARG A 56 -3.06 2.34 -9.58
CA ARG A 56 -3.76 3.62 -9.71
C ARG A 56 -4.23 4.09 -8.34
N LEU A 57 -4.20 5.40 -8.13
CA LEU A 57 -4.93 6.06 -7.05
C LEU A 57 -5.96 7.02 -7.64
N ASN A 58 -7.16 7.05 -7.06
CA ASN A 58 -8.19 8.04 -7.37
C ASN A 58 -8.26 9.04 -6.22
N GLY A 59 -8.55 10.29 -6.55
CA GLY A 59 -8.80 11.36 -5.57
C GLY A 59 -9.32 12.59 -6.29
N ASP A 60 -9.40 13.70 -5.57
CA ASP A 60 -9.77 14.98 -6.18
C ASP A 60 -8.52 15.69 -6.74
N PRO A 61 -8.61 16.40 -7.88
CA PRO A 61 -7.47 17.12 -8.45
C PRO A 61 -6.79 18.05 -7.45
N GLY A 62 -5.46 17.97 -7.37
CA GLY A 62 -4.62 18.73 -6.44
C GLY A 62 -4.42 18.07 -5.07
N ASP A 63 -5.17 17.01 -4.76
CA ASP A 63 -4.91 16.21 -3.56
C ASP A 63 -3.51 15.61 -3.61
N LYS A 64 -2.83 15.62 -2.47
CA LYS A 64 -1.52 14.98 -2.29
C LYS A 64 -1.62 13.78 -1.38
N TYR A 65 -0.91 12.72 -1.74
CA TYR A 65 -0.89 11.49 -0.96
C TYR A 65 0.53 10.95 -0.79
N LEU A 66 0.87 10.55 0.43
CA LEU A 66 2.03 9.67 0.69
C LEU A 66 1.59 8.23 0.46
N ILE A 67 2.19 7.57 -0.52
CA ILE A 67 2.00 6.16 -0.82
C ILE A 67 3.14 5.39 -0.16
N GLN A 68 2.79 4.41 0.68
CA GLN A 68 3.76 3.49 1.26
C GLN A 68 3.52 2.08 0.73
N TYR A 69 4.59 1.43 0.33
CA TYR A 69 4.62 0.08 -0.22
C TYR A 69 5.16 -0.86 0.85
N PHE A 70 4.49 -2.00 0.97
CA PHE A 70 4.86 -3.03 1.92
C PHE A 70 4.92 -4.38 1.22
N GLN A 71 5.83 -5.22 1.68
CA GLN A 71 6.00 -6.60 1.28
C GLN A 71 5.38 -7.49 2.35
N THR A 72 4.73 -8.58 1.95
CA THR A 72 4.38 -9.72 2.81
C THR A 72 4.95 -10.98 2.17
N LYS A 73 5.66 -11.78 2.97
CA LYS A 73 6.25 -13.03 2.51
C LYS A 73 5.17 -14.12 2.33
N PRO A 74 5.32 -15.02 1.34
CA PRO A 74 4.30 -16.02 1.05
C PRO A 74 4.07 -17.00 2.22
N GLU A 75 5.08 -17.26 3.05
CA GLU A 75 4.96 -18.08 4.27
C GLU A 75 4.07 -17.46 5.34
N ASP A 76 3.96 -16.13 5.37
CA ASP A 76 3.10 -15.40 6.32
C ASP A 76 1.68 -15.17 5.77
N MET A 77 1.44 -15.57 4.53
CA MET A 77 0.10 -15.54 3.93
C MET A 77 -0.75 -16.69 4.44
N GLN A 78 -1.88 -16.34 5.07
CA GLN A 78 -2.87 -17.32 5.49
C GLN A 78 -3.97 -17.49 4.43
N PRO A 79 -4.41 -18.72 4.12
CA PRO A 79 -5.48 -18.96 3.15
C PRO A 79 -6.74 -18.13 3.46
N GLY A 80 -7.25 -17.43 2.45
CA GLY A 80 -8.45 -16.60 2.57
C GLY A 80 -8.23 -15.22 3.21
N ARG A 81 -6.98 -14.82 3.51
CA ARG A 81 -6.65 -13.48 4.03
C ARG A 81 -6.00 -12.60 2.97
N ALA A 82 -6.28 -11.31 3.07
CA ALA A 82 -5.58 -10.30 2.28
C ALA A 82 -4.13 -10.16 2.80
N PRO A 83 -3.16 -9.88 1.92
CA PRO A 83 -1.82 -9.51 2.35
C PRO A 83 -1.88 -8.21 3.18
N GLU A 84 -0.94 -8.05 4.10
CA GLU A 84 -0.87 -6.90 5.01
C GLU A 84 0.43 -6.12 4.78
N GLY A 85 0.85 -5.31 5.75
CA GLY A 85 2.06 -4.50 5.65
C GLY A 85 3.17 -5.03 6.53
N GLN A 86 3.66 -6.25 6.26
CA GLN A 86 4.72 -6.86 7.05
C GLN A 86 5.99 -6.02 7.02
N THR A 87 6.57 -5.79 5.84
CA THR A 87 7.84 -5.06 5.72
C THR A 87 7.65 -3.81 4.90
N PHE A 88 7.96 -2.63 5.45
CA PHE A 88 8.02 -1.39 4.67
C PHE A 88 9.19 -1.44 3.67
N ILE A 89 8.89 -1.26 2.38
CA ILE A 89 9.90 -1.37 1.31
C ILE A 89 10.14 -0.07 0.56
N HIS A 90 9.14 0.79 0.42
CA HIS A 90 9.29 2.03 -0.35
C HIS A 90 8.20 3.05 -0.02
N SER A 91 8.44 4.33 -0.32
CA SER A 91 7.40 5.35 -0.28
C SER A 91 7.63 6.44 -1.31
N GLN A 92 6.55 7.04 -1.78
CA GLN A 92 6.59 8.21 -2.64
C GLN A 92 5.42 9.13 -2.35
N THR A 93 5.57 10.42 -2.63
CA THR A 93 4.46 11.37 -2.62
C THR A 93 3.95 11.56 -4.04
N VAL A 94 2.64 11.50 -4.21
CA VAL A 94 1.95 11.76 -5.49
C VAL A 94 0.96 12.90 -5.35
N GLU A 95 0.66 13.56 -6.45
CA GLU A 95 -0.40 14.56 -6.57
C GLU A 95 -1.42 14.08 -7.60
N ILE A 96 -2.71 14.17 -7.29
CA ILE A 96 -3.77 13.78 -8.20
C ILE A 96 -3.90 14.86 -9.29
N PRO A 97 -3.75 14.50 -10.57
CA PRO A 97 -3.85 15.46 -11.66
C PRO A 97 -5.33 15.77 -11.97
N SER A 98 -5.56 16.62 -12.97
CA SER A 98 -6.91 17.11 -13.33
C SER A 98 -7.87 16.00 -13.80
N GLU A 99 -7.35 14.84 -14.21
CA GLU A 99 -8.12 13.66 -14.60
C GLU A 99 -8.77 12.93 -13.40
N GLY A 100 -8.45 13.32 -12.16
CA GLY A 100 -9.01 12.71 -10.94
C GLY A 100 -8.40 11.36 -10.57
N PHE A 101 -7.29 10.98 -11.23
CA PHE A 101 -6.52 9.81 -10.86
C PHE A 101 -5.06 9.92 -11.32
N ILE A 102 -4.17 9.24 -10.60
CA ILE A 102 -2.78 9.06 -11.01
C ILE A 102 -2.47 7.59 -11.23
N ALA A 103 -1.76 7.27 -12.32
CA ALA A 103 -1.18 5.97 -12.53
C ALA A 103 0.07 5.83 -11.65
N LEU A 104 0.21 4.68 -11.00
CA LEU A 104 1.40 4.32 -10.23
C LEU A 104 2.24 3.39 -11.10
N SER A 105 3.50 3.76 -11.31
CA SER A 105 4.52 2.93 -11.95
C SER A 105 5.81 3.12 -11.19
N THR A 106 6.06 2.25 -10.22
CA THR A 106 7.11 2.45 -9.21
C THR A 106 8.12 1.34 -9.28
N GLU A 107 9.37 1.71 -9.49
CA GLU A 107 10.51 0.81 -9.42
C GLU A 107 11.04 0.79 -7.98
N ILE A 108 11.08 -0.40 -7.41
CA ILE A 108 11.59 -0.65 -6.06
C ILE A 108 12.79 -1.57 -6.19
N VAL A 109 13.96 -1.04 -5.89
CA VAL A 109 15.20 -1.81 -5.86
C VAL A 109 15.48 -2.21 -4.41
N LYS A 110 15.47 -3.51 -4.12
CA LYS A 110 15.72 -4.04 -2.79
C LYS A 110 16.55 -5.31 -2.86
N SER A 111 17.63 -5.34 -2.08
CA SER A 111 18.55 -6.47 -1.96
C SER A 111 18.82 -6.81 -0.49
N GLY A 112 19.45 -7.96 -0.24
CA GLY A 112 19.77 -8.43 1.10
C GLY A 112 18.55 -8.90 1.90
N GLU A 113 18.50 -8.59 3.18
CA GLU A 113 17.45 -9.05 4.12
C GLU A 113 16.03 -8.65 3.71
N HIS A 114 15.89 -7.56 2.96
CA HIS A 114 14.60 -7.07 2.46
C HIS A 114 14.43 -7.26 0.96
N ALA A 115 15.18 -8.19 0.36
CA ALA A 115 15.03 -8.52 -1.05
C ALA A 115 13.58 -8.91 -1.37
N ILE A 116 13.09 -8.40 -2.49
CA ILE A 116 11.78 -8.77 -3.03
C ILE A 116 12.00 -9.97 -3.95
N SER A 117 11.27 -11.04 -3.69
CA SER A 117 11.36 -12.28 -4.43
C SER A 117 10.04 -12.56 -5.14
N ALA A 118 10.11 -13.31 -6.23
CA ALA A 118 8.91 -13.80 -6.88
C ALA A 118 8.07 -14.64 -5.91
N GLY A 119 6.77 -14.43 -5.94
CA GLY A 119 5.83 -15.05 -5.01
C GLY A 119 5.49 -14.21 -3.78
N ASP A 120 6.30 -13.19 -3.45
CA ASP A 120 5.97 -12.19 -2.43
C ASP A 120 4.70 -11.40 -2.82
N TRP A 121 4.07 -10.79 -1.82
CA TRP A 121 2.92 -9.92 -2.03
C TRP A 121 3.29 -8.47 -1.74
N ILE A 122 2.87 -7.57 -2.61
CA ILE A 122 3.01 -6.13 -2.40
C ILE A 122 1.65 -5.54 -2.07
N THR A 123 1.56 -4.81 -0.97
CA THR A 123 0.42 -3.97 -0.60
C THR A 123 0.83 -2.51 -0.55
N THR A 124 -0.17 -1.65 -0.53
CA THR A 124 0.02 -0.21 -0.39
C THR A 124 -0.98 0.39 0.57
N THR A 125 -0.57 1.45 1.25
CA THR A 125 -1.47 2.43 1.86
C THR A 125 -1.31 3.77 1.14
N ALA A 126 -2.37 4.57 1.19
CA ALA A 126 -2.33 5.99 0.88
C ALA A 126 -2.65 6.80 2.14
N THR A 127 -1.85 7.82 2.43
CA THR A 127 -2.09 8.79 3.49
C THR A 127 -2.28 10.17 2.87
N ALA A 128 -3.40 10.82 3.16
CA ALA A 128 -3.62 12.19 2.69
C ALA A 128 -2.55 13.12 3.25
N MET A 129 -2.13 14.11 2.46
CA MET A 129 -1.14 15.12 2.84
C MET A 129 -1.83 16.48 2.87
N LYS A 130 -1.95 17.07 4.05
CA LYS A 130 -2.49 18.42 4.24
C LYS A 130 -1.35 19.35 4.64
N ASP A 131 -1.08 20.37 3.84
CA ASP A 131 0.06 21.28 4.05
C ASP A 131 1.40 20.55 4.23
N ASN A 132 1.62 19.48 3.45
CA ASN A 132 2.76 18.55 3.54
C ASN A 132 2.88 17.77 4.86
N VAL A 133 1.84 17.76 5.70
CA VAL A 133 1.76 16.95 6.91
C VAL A 133 0.88 15.73 6.62
N PRO A 134 1.34 14.50 6.95
CA PRO A 134 0.50 13.31 6.85
C PRO A 134 -0.77 13.46 7.70
N ASP A 135 -1.89 13.04 7.16
CA ASP A 135 -3.20 13.13 7.78
C ASP A 135 -3.82 11.72 7.90
N GLN A 136 -5.01 11.48 7.37
CA GLN A 136 -5.67 10.19 7.46
C GLN A 136 -5.03 9.13 6.52
N THR A 137 -4.67 7.98 7.08
CA THR A 137 -4.22 6.80 6.33
C THR A 137 -5.40 5.89 5.95
N SER A 138 -5.37 5.34 4.75
CA SER A 138 -6.30 4.31 4.28
C SER A 138 -5.96 2.92 4.83
N VAL A 139 -6.85 1.96 4.60
CA VAL A 139 -6.53 0.53 4.78
C VAL A 139 -5.43 0.08 3.80
N PHE A 140 -4.91 -1.14 3.98
CA PHE A 140 -4.08 -1.77 2.94
C PHE A 140 -4.91 -2.04 1.67
N SER A 141 -4.27 -1.89 0.51
CA SER A 141 -4.81 -2.38 -0.76
C SER A 141 -4.93 -3.91 -0.77
N SER A 142 -5.72 -4.48 -1.69
CA SER A 142 -5.88 -5.94 -1.82
C SER A 142 -4.58 -6.69 -2.15
N GLY A 143 -3.53 -5.96 -2.51
CA GLY A 143 -2.22 -6.46 -2.86
C GLY A 143 -2.13 -7.15 -4.22
N VAL A 144 -0.89 -7.31 -4.70
CA VAL A 144 -0.55 -8.03 -5.92
C VAL A 144 0.64 -8.94 -5.67
N ARG A 145 0.61 -10.13 -6.26
CA ARG A 145 1.71 -11.09 -6.15
C ARG A 145 2.80 -10.74 -7.16
N VAL A 146 4.04 -10.70 -6.70
CA VAL A 146 5.24 -10.48 -7.50
C VAL A 146 5.46 -11.68 -8.42
N LYS A 147 5.68 -11.41 -9.70
CA LYS A 147 6.01 -12.42 -10.72
C LYS A 147 7.34 -12.09 -11.36
N GLU A 148 8.16 -13.09 -11.68
CA GLU A 148 9.32 -12.86 -12.54
C GLU A 148 8.87 -12.43 -13.93
N VAL A 149 9.63 -11.51 -14.53
CA VAL A 149 9.52 -11.26 -15.96
C VAL A 149 10.08 -12.50 -16.68
N PRO A 150 9.35 -13.10 -17.63
CA PRO A 150 9.86 -14.25 -18.37
C PRO A 150 11.15 -13.89 -19.12
N ASP A 151 12.13 -14.79 -19.10
CA ASP A 151 13.28 -14.72 -20.00
C ASP A 151 12.76 -14.73 -21.46
N VAL A 152 13.21 -13.76 -22.26
CA VAL A 152 12.84 -13.60 -23.68
C VAL A 152 13.65 -14.54 -24.57
#